data_AF-A0A657IV37-F1
#
_entry.id   AF-A0A657IV37-F1
#
_cell.length_a   1.000
_cell.length_b   1.000
_cell.length_c   1.000
_cell.angle_alpha   90.00
_cell.angle_beta   90.00
_cell.angle_gamma   90.00
#
_symmetry.space_group_name_H-M   'P 1'
#
loop_
_entity.id
_entity.type
_entity.pdbx_description
1 polymer ?
#
loop_
_entity_poly.entity_id
_entity_poly.type
_entity_poly.pdbx_seq_one_letter_code
_entity_poly.pdbx_strand_id
1 'polypeptide(L)'
;MVAYLRDHPTQFRETMIPERMQVETILSDEQEGRLHLTWFSVQLPGGAPVQDSEHELDRIHLDYWRRCIDPDWGPQRLTPEIFMTSEPVQRAFEQ
;
A
#
# COMPACT_ATOMS: atom_id res chain seq x y z
N MET A 1 0.32 -13.33 -3.13
CA MET A 1 0.74 -12.07 -2.48
C MET A 1 -0.41 -11.46 -1.67
N VAL A 2 -1.52 -11.01 -2.26
CA VAL A 2 -2.60 -10.33 -1.50
C VAL A 2 -3.13 -11.16 -0.31
N ALA A 3 -3.38 -12.46 -0.52
CA ALA A 3 -3.77 -13.35 0.58
C ALA A 3 -2.71 -13.41 1.68
N TYR A 4 -1.43 -13.53 1.30
CA TYR A 4 -0.31 -13.54 2.25
C TYR A 4 -0.25 -12.26 3.09
N LEU A 5 -0.42 -11.07 2.49
CA LEU A 5 -0.47 -9.82 3.26
C LEU A 5 -1.65 -9.78 4.26
N ARG A 6 -2.83 -10.29 3.85
CA ARG A 6 -4.02 -10.37 4.73
C ARG A 6 -3.81 -11.32 5.91
N ASP A 7 -3.10 -12.41 5.68
CA ASP A 7 -2.85 -13.44 6.71
C ASP A 7 -1.74 -13.03 7.69
N HIS A 8 -0.95 -12.00 7.37
CA HIS A 8 0.18 -11.53 8.18
C HIS A 8 0.06 -10.05 8.60
N PRO A 9 -1.04 -9.62 9.24
CA PRO A 9 -1.32 -8.21 9.49
C PRO A 9 -0.37 -7.56 10.50
N THR A 10 0.23 -8.33 11.43
CA THR A 10 1.21 -7.79 12.38
C THR A 10 2.52 -7.44 11.68
N GLN A 11 3.08 -8.40 10.94
CA GLN A 11 4.28 -8.21 10.12
C GLN A 11 4.07 -7.11 9.08
N PHE A 12 2.88 -7.04 8.48
CA PHE A 12 2.58 -5.98 7.53
C PHE A 12 2.61 -4.59 8.21
N ARG A 13 2.08 -4.46 9.43
CA ARG A 13 2.22 -3.19 10.19
C ARG A 13 3.66 -2.88 10.58
N GLU A 14 4.50 -3.90 10.81
CA GLU A 14 5.91 -3.69 11.11
C GLU A 14 6.66 -3.05 9.94
N THR A 15 6.34 -3.41 8.69
CA THR A 15 6.95 -2.79 7.49
C THR A 15 6.48 -1.36 7.26
N MET A 16 5.24 -1.03 7.65
CA MET A 16 4.69 0.32 7.54
C MET A 16 5.45 1.36 8.40
N ILE A 17 6.06 0.95 9.51
CA ILE A 17 6.76 1.85 10.45
C ILE A 17 7.99 2.52 9.81
N PRO A 18 9.01 1.77 9.33
CA PRO A 18 10.19 2.38 8.70
C PRO A 18 9.87 3.14 7.41
N GLU A 19 8.83 2.72 6.68
CA GLU A 19 8.34 3.43 5.49
C GLU A 19 7.56 4.71 5.83
N ARG A 20 7.28 4.94 7.12
CA ARG A 20 6.38 6.01 7.60
C ARG A 20 5.03 5.99 6.87
N MET A 21 4.57 4.80 6.52
CA MET A 21 3.31 4.51 5.86
C MET A 21 2.16 4.65 6.86
N GLN A 22 1.19 5.52 6.57
CA GLN A 22 0.01 5.76 7.40
C GLN A 22 -1.19 4.92 6.91
N VAL A 23 -1.29 4.76 5.59
CA VAL A 23 -2.34 3.99 4.94
C VAL A 23 -1.71 3.24 3.79
N GLU A 24 -1.99 1.95 3.68
CA GLU A 24 -1.82 1.20 2.44
C GLU A 24 -3.12 0.44 2.15
N THR A 25 -3.60 0.58 0.92
CA THR A 25 -4.75 -0.12 0.38
C THR A 25 -4.38 -0.70 -0.97
N ILE A 26 -4.50 -2.03 -1.10
CA ILE A 26 -4.36 -2.72 -2.38
C ILE A 26 -5.77 -2.95 -2.92
N LEU A 27 -6.10 -2.24 -3.99
CA LEU A 27 -7.35 -2.31 -4.70
C LEU A 27 -7.21 -3.32 -5.84
N SER A 28 -8.28 -4.08 -6.11
CA SER A 28 -8.33 -5.00 -7.24
C SER A 28 -9.52 -4.68 -8.14
N ASP A 29 -9.32 -4.76 -9.45
CA ASP A 29 -10.37 -4.65 -10.45
C ASP A 29 -10.12 -5.65 -11.60
N GLU A 30 -11.18 -6.06 -12.29
CA GLU A 30 -11.08 -6.90 -13.49
C GLU A 30 -11.48 -6.09 -14.72
N GLN A 31 -10.52 -5.88 -15.62
CA GLN A 31 -10.73 -5.15 -16.87
C GLN A 31 -10.31 -6.04 -18.02
N GLU A 32 -11.20 -6.21 -19.01
CA GLU A 32 -10.94 -7.02 -20.21
C GLU A 32 -10.44 -8.45 -19.90
N GLY A 33 -10.94 -9.06 -18.81
CA GLY A 33 -10.56 -10.40 -18.38
C GLY A 33 -9.18 -10.50 -17.71
N ARG A 34 -8.56 -9.37 -17.36
CA ARG A 34 -7.30 -9.29 -16.63
C ARG A 34 -7.54 -8.71 -15.24
N LEU A 35 -6.88 -9.29 -14.24
CA LEU A 35 -6.84 -8.74 -12.89
C LEU A 35 -5.82 -7.61 -12.82
N HIS A 36 -6.26 -6.43 -12.42
CA HIS A 36 -5.44 -5.27 -12.12
C HIS A 36 -5.38 -5.07 -10.61
N LEU A 37 -4.17 -4.78 -10.11
CA LEU A 37 -3.95 -4.40 -8.72
C LEU A 37 -3.40 -2.98 -8.68
N THR A 38 -4.01 -2.13 -7.85
CA THR A 38 -3.61 -0.73 -7.66
C THR A 38 -3.27 -0.52 -6.21
N TRP A 39 -2.05 -0.03 -5.95
CA TRP A 39 -1.59 0.34 -4.63
C TRP A 39 -1.89 1.81 -4.39
N PHE A 40 -2.67 2.07 -3.35
CA PHE A 40 -2.89 3.41 -2.82
C PHE A 40 -2.23 3.50 -1.45
N SER A 41 -1.35 4.49 -1.30
CA SER A 41 -0.59 4.68 -0.07
C SER A 41 -0.53 6.14 0.35
N VAL A 42 -0.61 6.39 1.66
CA VAL A 42 -0.32 7.69 2.27
C VAL A 42 0.91 7.53 3.16
N GLN A 43 2.00 8.21 2.80
CA GLN A 43 3.26 8.17 3.54
C GLN A 43 3.64 9.56 4.04
N LEU A 44 4.24 9.63 5.22
CA LEU A 44 4.85 10.87 5.72
C LEU A 44 6.25 11.05 5.12
N PRO A 45 6.77 12.29 5.03
CA PRO A 45 8.12 12.54 4.54
C PRO A 45 9.21 11.79 5.32
N GLY A 46 10.27 11.37 4.64
CA GLY A 46 11.44 10.74 5.26
C GLY A 46 11.25 9.27 5.64
N GLY A 47 10.27 8.58 5.05
CA GLY A 47 10.19 7.12 5.09
C GLY A 47 11.30 6.46 4.27
N ALA A 48 11.77 5.30 4.74
CA ALA A 48 12.68 4.47 3.95
C ALA A 48 11.93 3.89 2.75
N PRO A 49 12.54 3.83 1.55
CA PRO A 49 11.91 3.18 0.42
C PRO A 49 11.85 1.66 0.66
N VAL A 50 10.75 1.03 0.24
CA VAL A 50 10.55 -0.44 0.38
C VAL A 50 11.70 -1.26 -0.20
N GLN A 51 12.40 -0.74 -1.21
CA GLN A 51 13.56 -1.37 -1.86
C GLN A 51 14.75 -1.55 -0.90
N ASP A 52 14.85 -0.75 0.16
CA ASP A 52 15.89 -0.83 1.18
C ASP A 52 15.49 -1.72 2.37
N SER A 53 14.26 -2.27 2.35
CA SER A 53 13.76 -3.09 3.45
C SER A 53 14.46 -4.45 3.54
N GLU A 54 14.86 -4.83 4.76
CA GLU A 54 15.34 -6.17 5.08
C GLU A 54 14.22 -7.13 5.52
N HIS A 55 12.99 -6.61 5.66
CA HIS A 55 11.87 -7.39 6.15
C HIS A 55 11.42 -8.43 5.11
N GLU A 56 11.17 -9.67 5.54
CA GLU A 56 10.83 -10.79 4.65
C GLU A 56 9.54 -10.53 3.86
N LEU A 57 8.53 -9.93 4.52
CA LEU A 57 7.28 -9.56 3.88
C LEU A 57 7.49 -8.58 2.71
N ASP A 58 8.38 -7.59 2.85
CA ASP A 58 8.68 -6.64 1.77
C ASP A 58 9.44 -7.30 0.63
N ARG A 59 10.30 -8.29 0.92
CA ARG A 59 10.95 -9.10 -0.12
C ARG A 59 9.94 -9.87 -0.96
N ILE A 60 8.94 -10.49 -0.31
CA ILE A 60 7.85 -11.19 -0.99
C ILE A 60 6.99 -10.19 -1.80
N HIS A 61 6.71 -9.02 -1.21
CA HIS A 61 5.97 -7.95 -1.87
C HIS A 61 6.69 -7.49 -3.14
N LEU A 62 7.97 -7.13 -3.05
CA LEU A 62 8.80 -6.68 -4.15
C LEU A 62 8.97 -7.75 -5.25
N ASP A 63 9.14 -9.01 -4.87
CA ASP A 63 9.25 -10.11 -5.82
C ASP A 63 7.94 -10.30 -6.60
N TYR A 64 6.78 -10.22 -5.95
CA TYR A 64 5.51 -10.25 -6.65
C TYR A 64 5.34 -9.03 -7.57
N TRP A 65 5.62 -7.83 -7.05
CA TRP A 65 5.56 -6.58 -7.80
C TRP A 65 6.39 -6.67 -9.08
N ARG A 66 7.64 -7.13 -9.01
CA ARG A 66 8.52 -7.32 -10.18
C ARG A 66 7.98 -8.29 -11.23
N ARG A 67 7.18 -9.29 -10.83
CA ARG A 67 6.62 -10.28 -11.76
C ARG A 67 5.40 -9.76 -12.51
N CYS A 68 4.66 -8.81 -11.95
CA CYS A 68 3.37 -8.39 -12.49
C CYS A 68 3.27 -6.89 -12.77
N ILE A 69 4.29 -6.08 -12.44
CA ILE A 69 4.25 -4.64 -12.69
C ILE A 69 4.18 -4.40 -14.20
N ASP A 70 3.25 -3.55 -14.59
CA ASP A 70 3.19 -3.01 -15.93
C ASP A 70 4.15 -1.80 -15.99
N PRO A 71 5.30 -1.90 -16.68
CA PRO A 71 6.27 -0.81 -16.73
C PRO A 71 5.77 0.38 -17.55
N ASP A 72 4.81 0.17 -18.45
CA ASP A 72 4.21 1.22 -19.27
C ASP A 72 3.15 2.02 -18.48
N TRP A 73 2.65 1.44 -17.38
CA TRP A 73 1.73 2.09 -16.45
C TRP A 73 2.39 2.39 -15.10
N GLY A 74 3.15 3.48 -15.07
CA GLY A 74 3.90 3.91 -13.89
C GLY A 74 3.05 4.44 -12.72
N PRO A 75 3.65 4.55 -11.52
CA PRO A 75 2.98 5.08 -10.34
C PRO A 75 2.50 6.53 -10.55
N GLN A 76 1.26 6.79 -10.16
CA GLN A 76 0.66 8.12 -10.25
C GLN A 76 0.86 8.87 -8.93
N ARG A 77 1.56 10.01 -8.97
CA ARG A 77 1.66 10.89 -7.82
C ARG A 77 0.48 11.84 -7.80
N LEU A 78 -0.43 11.62 -6.86
CA LEU A 78 -1.64 12.42 -6.70
C LEU A 78 -1.52 13.34 -5.48
N THR A 79 -1.99 14.57 -5.61
CA THR A 79 -2.15 15.50 -4.48
C THR A 79 -3.63 15.52 -4.09
N PRO A 80 -3.99 15.16 -2.84
CA PRO A 80 -5.37 15.27 -2.41
C PRO A 80 -5.76 16.73 -2.25
N GLU A 81 -6.70 17.21 -3.08
CA GLU A 81 -7.25 18.58 -2.98
C GLU A 81 -8.30 18.69 -1.86
N ILE A 82 -9.07 17.63 -1.64
CA ILE A 82 -10.09 17.55 -0.59
C ILE A 82 -10.03 16.16 0.04
N PHE A 83 -9.89 16.11 1.35
CA PHE A 83 -10.08 14.90 2.17
C PHE A 83 -11.10 15.22 3.26
N MET A 84 -12.12 14.38 3.39
CA MET A 84 -13.18 14.55 4.38
C MET A 84 -13.67 13.19 4.85
N THR A 85 -13.89 13.07 6.16
CA THR A 85 -14.56 11.93 6.77
C THR A 85 -15.86 12.38 7.41
N SER A 86 -16.85 11.50 7.49
CA SER A 86 -18.05 11.79 8.29
C SER A 86 -17.69 11.90 9.77
N GLU A 87 -18.49 12.64 10.53
CA GLU A 87 -18.28 12.81 11.98
C GLU A 87 -18.07 11.49 12.75
N PRO A 88 -18.86 10.42 12.52
CA PRO A 88 -18.65 9.16 13.21
C PRO A 88 -17.29 8.53 12.91
N VAL A 89 -16.78 8.66 11.68
CA VAL A 89 -15.48 8.12 11.28
C VAL A 89 -14.35 8.93 11.90
N GLN A 90 -14.46 10.27 11.91
CA GLN A 90 -13.50 11.13 12.56
C GLN A 90 -13.32 10.76 14.04
N ARG A 91 -14.44 10.57 14.77
CA ARG A 91 -14.42 10.15 16.18
C ARG A 91 -13.80 8.78 16.42
N ALA A 92 -13.82 7.88 15.44
CA ALA A 92 -13.19 6.56 15.57
C ALA A 92 -11.66 6.63 15.49
N PHE A 93 -11.10 7.66 14.83
CA PHE A 93 -9.66 7.86 14.71
C PHE A 93 -9.04 8.67 15.87
N GLU A 94 -9.84 9.31 16.71
CA GLU A 94 -9.40 10.14 17.85
C GLU A 94 -9.34 9.38 19.19
N GLN A 95 -9.76 8.12 19.21
CA GLN A 95 -9.74 7.23 20.38
C GLN A 95 -8.41 6.48 20.50
#